data_AF-A0AAV3PAA9-F1
#
_entry.id   AF-A0AAV3PAA9-F1
#
_cell.length_a   1.000
_cell.length_b   1.000
_cell.length_c   1.000
_cell.angle_alpha   90.00
_cell.angle_beta   90.00
_cell.angle_gamma   90.00
#
_symmetry.space_group_name_H-M   'P 1'
#
loop_
_entity.id
_entity.type
_entity.pdbx_description
1 polymer ?
#
loop_
_entity_poly.entity_id
_entity_poly.type
_entity_poly.pdbx_seq_one_letter_code
_entity_poly.pdbx_strand_id
1 'polypeptide(L)'
;METWNASVSLYKESESTGLEELKGRDDATIISNDLLGGPKAVIMPQPSSNLRSVASDSIEGRSALHQYYKLFHENYLEYALKVHFELQHHAPRLKEIVDDLRSRLRNVEQKLSHIEKNQEKIEDRIDHAFEFQENLEMRSRDLRNLPGARKKPLSKAEKDFKSELDGFSGMELDALRSSLEALEARLKRHVRSPQQQLMKRPKNVVQEDEISKLRSSLGKLALVNSENTKKVEVIESVLRTCDISDR
;
A
#
# COMPACT_ATOMS: atom_id res chain seq x y z
N MET A 1 -8.32 19.20 8.90
CA MET A 1 -8.72 18.53 7.66
C MET A 1 -8.30 19.41 6.48
N GLU A 2 -7.00 19.51 6.17
CA GLU A 2 -6.52 20.49 5.16
C GLU A 2 -5.44 19.97 4.21
N THR A 3 -5.08 18.68 4.25
CA THR A 3 -3.91 18.17 3.50
C THR A 3 -4.23 17.48 2.17
N TRP A 4 -5.50 17.43 1.74
CA TRP A 4 -5.89 16.72 0.51
C TRP A 4 -5.89 17.58 -0.77
N ASN A 5 -5.81 18.91 -0.65
CA ASN A 5 -5.92 19.81 -1.80
C ASN A 5 -4.59 20.04 -2.56
N ALA A 6 -3.47 19.51 -2.07
CA ALA A 6 -2.15 19.75 -2.69
C ALA A 6 -1.84 18.81 -3.87
N SER A 7 -2.48 17.63 -3.95
CA SER A 7 -2.13 16.60 -4.95
C SER A 7 -2.88 16.74 -6.29
N VAL A 8 -3.92 17.58 -6.36
CA VAL A 8 -4.73 17.75 -7.58
C VAL A 8 -4.06 18.72 -8.58
N SER A 9 -3.13 19.57 -8.12
CA SER A 9 -2.48 20.58 -8.97
C SER A 9 -1.38 20.02 -9.90
N LEU A 10 -0.93 18.78 -9.70
CA LEU A 10 0.19 18.21 -10.47
C LEU A 10 -0.22 17.63 -11.85
N TYR A 11 -1.51 17.48 -12.12
CA TYR A 11 -2.01 16.91 -13.39
C TYR A 11 -2.32 17.96 -14.46
N LYS A 12 -2.13 19.26 -14.19
CA LYS A 12 -2.53 20.34 -15.11
C LYS A 12 -1.42 20.82 -16.07
N GLU A 13 -0.21 20.25 -15.99
CA GLU A 13 0.97 20.75 -16.71
C GLU A 13 1.42 19.91 -17.92
N SER A 14 0.64 18.91 -18.36
CA SER A 14 1.04 18.04 -19.49
C SER A 14 0.06 17.93 -20.66
N GLU A 15 -1.00 18.75 -20.69
CA GLU A 15 -2.01 18.70 -21.78
C GLU A 15 -1.91 19.84 -22.81
N SER A 16 -1.05 20.85 -22.63
CA SER A 16 -0.98 21.98 -23.57
C SER A 16 -0.05 21.76 -24.76
N THR A 17 0.92 20.85 -24.68
CA THR A 17 1.98 20.76 -25.70
C THR A 17 1.49 20.15 -27.03
N GLY A 18 0.46 19.30 -27.00
CA GLY A 18 -0.08 18.65 -28.21
C GLY A 18 -1.17 19.42 -28.95
N LEU A 19 -1.74 20.46 -28.33
CA LEU A 19 -2.80 21.29 -28.92
C LEU A 19 -2.23 22.51 -29.64
N GLU A 20 -1.08 23.04 -29.17
CA GLU A 20 -0.40 24.18 -29.80
C GLU A 20 0.28 23.82 -31.14
N GLU A 21 0.77 22.59 -31.31
CA GLU A 21 1.39 22.14 -32.58
C GLU A 21 0.40 21.98 -33.75
N LEU A 22 -0.90 21.79 -33.46
CA LEU A 22 -1.95 21.70 -34.49
C LEU A 22 -2.38 23.09 -34.99
N LYS A 23 -2.44 24.07 -34.09
CA LYS A 23 -2.91 25.42 -34.40
C LYS A 23 -1.99 26.18 -35.37
N GLY A 24 -0.72 25.79 -35.46
CA GLY A 24 0.24 26.37 -36.41
C GLY A 24 0.20 25.77 -37.82
N ARG A 25 -0.53 24.67 -38.04
CA ARG A 25 -0.54 23.93 -39.33
C ARG A 25 -1.88 23.96 -40.06
N ASP A 26 -2.95 24.36 -39.37
CA ASP A 26 -4.34 24.32 -39.85
C ASP A 26 -4.79 25.53 -40.69
N ASP A 27 -4.00 26.60 -40.78
CA ASP A 27 -4.40 27.81 -41.52
C ASP A 27 -4.08 27.77 -43.03
N ALA A 28 -3.43 26.72 -43.52
CA ALA A 28 -3.20 26.53 -44.95
C ALA A 28 -4.29 25.62 -45.53
N THR A 29 -5.38 26.23 -46.01
CA THR A 29 -6.43 25.57 -46.82
C THR A 29 -5.77 24.55 -47.75
N ILE A 30 -5.96 23.25 -47.46
CA ILE A 30 -5.18 22.16 -48.08
C ILE A 30 -5.50 22.05 -49.58
N ILE A 31 -6.65 22.57 -49.99
CA ILE A 31 -7.12 22.68 -51.38
C ILE A 31 -7.43 24.15 -51.63
N SER A 32 -7.11 24.66 -52.81
CA SER A 32 -7.41 26.06 -53.14
C SER A 32 -8.92 26.32 -53.20
N ASN A 33 -9.35 27.49 -52.70
CA ASN A 33 -10.77 27.90 -52.73
C ASN A 33 -11.33 27.99 -54.16
N ASP A 34 -10.46 28.25 -55.15
CA ASP A 34 -10.80 28.27 -56.57
C ASP A 34 -11.26 26.90 -57.08
N LEU A 35 -10.74 25.80 -56.54
CA LEU A 35 -11.19 24.46 -56.93
C LEU A 35 -12.58 24.14 -56.37
N LEU A 36 -12.87 24.60 -55.15
CA LEU A 36 -14.17 24.41 -54.51
C LEU A 36 -15.30 25.19 -55.21
N GLY A 37 -14.95 26.26 -55.94
CA GLY A 37 -15.90 27.08 -56.70
C GLY A 37 -16.35 26.51 -58.05
N GLY A 38 -15.75 25.41 -58.53
CA GLY A 38 -16.10 24.79 -59.82
C GLY A 38 -15.51 25.53 -61.05
N PRO A 39 -15.71 24.99 -62.27
CA PRO A 39 -15.29 25.65 -63.49
C PRO A 39 -16.05 26.98 -63.64
N LYS A 40 -15.36 28.03 -64.10
CA LYS A 40 -15.99 29.33 -64.37
C LYS A 40 -17.08 29.13 -65.43
N ALA A 41 -18.33 29.32 -65.03
CA ALA A 41 -19.48 29.11 -65.91
C ALA A 41 -19.45 30.11 -67.06
N VAL A 42 -18.88 29.72 -68.19
CA VAL A 42 -19.02 30.50 -69.42
C VAL A 42 -20.35 30.15 -70.05
N ILE A 43 -21.24 31.15 -70.06
CA ILE A 43 -22.44 31.15 -70.88
C ILE A 43 -21.96 30.97 -72.32
N MET A 44 -22.21 29.77 -72.86
CA MET A 44 -21.95 29.43 -74.25
C MET A 44 -22.41 30.60 -75.12
N PRO A 45 -21.59 31.13 -76.05
CA PRO A 45 -22.02 32.22 -76.90
C PRO A 45 -23.34 31.79 -77.54
N GLN A 46 -24.42 32.47 -77.15
CA GLN A 46 -25.77 32.20 -77.61
C GLN A 46 -25.66 32.16 -79.14
N PRO A 47 -26.01 31.04 -79.79
CA PRO A 47 -25.99 31.02 -81.24
C PRO A 47 -26.95 32.12 -81.65
N SER A 48 -26.41 33.21 -82.20
CA SER A 48 -27.23 34.16 -82.93
C SER A 48 -28.05 33.33 -83.92
N SER A 49 -29.30 33.72 -84.20
CA SER A 49 -30.25 32.94 -85.01
C SER A 49 -29.67 32.47 -86.36
N ASN A 50 -28.58 33.08 -86.82
CA ASN A 50 -27.85 32.77 -88.04
C ASN A 50 -26.87 31.59 -87.91
N LEU A 51 -26.33 31.30 -86.72
CA LEU A 51 -25.32 30.24 -86.51
C LEU A 51 -25.90 28.82 -86.40
N ARG A 52 -27.22 28.69 -86.14
CA ARG A 52 -27.90 27.38 -86.02
C ARG A 52 -27.96 26.61 -87.35
N SER A 53 -27.74 27.28 -88.47
CA SER A 53 -27.87 26.73 -89.83
C SER A 53 -26.59 26.80 -90.67
N VAL A 54 -25.44 27.15 -90.07
CA VAL A 54 -24.16 27.25 -90.79
C VAL A 54 -23.51 25.87 -90.91
N ALA A 55 -23.20 25.45 -92.13
CA ALA A 55 -22.49 24.20 -92.37
C ALA A 55 -21.08 24.24 -91.78
N SER A 56 -20.62 23.11 -91.22
CA SER A 56 -19.33 23.00 -90.53
C SER A 56 -18.10 23.25 -91.41
N ASP A 57 -18.27 23.22 -92.72
CA ASP A 57 -17.25 23.49 -93.72
C ASP A 57 -17.10 24.99 -94.06
N SER A 58 -18.11 25.81 -93.74
CA SER A 58 -18.08 27.26 -93.89
C SER A 58 -17.04 27.91 -92.96
N ILE A 59 -16.44 29.01 -93.42
CA ILE A 59 -15.49 29.82 -92.65
C ILE A 59 -16.10 30.26 -91.31
N GLU A 60 -17.39 30.62 -91.30
CA GLU A 60 -18.13 31.03 -90.10
C GLU A 60 -18.45 29.85 -89.17
N GLY A 61 -18.70 28.66 -89.73
CA GLY A 61 -18.90 27.43 -88.95
C GLY A 61 -17.60 26.97 -88.27
N ARG A 62 -16.48 27.05 -88.98
CA ARG A 62 -15.15 26.71 -88.45
C ARG A 62 -14.69 27.68 -87.36
N SER A 63 -14.95 28.98 -87.52
CA SER A 63 -14.60 29.99 -86.50
C SER A 63 -15.45 29.84 -85.24
N ALA A 64 -16.75 29.57 -85.39
CA ALA A 64 -17.64 29.26 -84.26
C ALA A 64 -17.18 28.00 -83.51
N LEU A 65 -16.86 26.92 -84.23
CA LEU A 65 -16.32 25.69 -83.62
C LEU A 65 -15.00 25.95 -82.88
N HIS A 66 -14.10 26.74 -83.47
CA HIS A 66 -12.84 27.12 -82.82
C HIS A 66 -13.09 27.92 -81.54
N GLN A 67 -14.05 28.84 -81.53
CA GLN A 67 -14.44 29.59 -80.35
C GLN A 67 -15.04 28.69 -79.26
N TYR A 68 -15.89 27.73 -79.63
CA TYR A 68 -16.42 26.74 -78.69
C TYR A 68 -15.30 25.87 -78.10
N TYR A 69 -14.39 25.38 -78.95
CA TYR A 69 -13.24 24.60 -78.50
C TYR A 69 -12.37 25.39 -77.53
N LYS A 70 -12.07 26.65 -77.84
CA LYS A 70 -11.28 27.52 -76.98
C LYS A 70 -11.92 27.71 -75.61
N LEU A 71 -13.21 28.06 -75.57
CA LEU A 71 -13.94 28.22 -74.30
C LEU A 71 -14.04 26.91 -73.52
N PHE A 72 -14.22 25.78 -74.20
CA PHE A 72 -14.24 24.47 -73.57
C PHE A 72 -12.88 24.13 -72.95
N HIS A 73 -11.80 24.35 -73.69
CA HIS A 73 -10.44 24.08 -73.25
C HIS A 73 -10.08 24.93 -72.01
N GLU A 74 -10.28 26.24 -72.10
CA GLU A 74 -9.92 27.19 -71.05
C GLU A 74 -10.72 26.98 -69.75
N ASN A 75 -12.02 26.66 -69.84
CA ASN A 75 -12.87 26.61 -68.64
C ASN A 75 -13.03 25.22 -68.05
N TYR A 76 -13.05 24.17 -68.86
CA TYR A 76 -13.32 22.81 -68.40
C TYR A 76 -12.07 21.94 -68.40
N LEU A 77 -11.27 21.97 -69.48
CA LEU A 77 -10.10 21.10 -69.59
C LEU A 77 -8.97 21.57 -68.68
N GLU A 78 -8.65 22.86 -68.69
CA GLU A 78 -7.65 23.44 -67.78
C GLU A 78 -8.07 23.30 -66.31
N TYR A 79 -9.35 23.50 -65.99
CA TYR A 79 -9.87 23.28 -64.65
C TYR A 79 -9.72 21.82 -64.21
N ALA A 80 -10.12 20.86 -65.05
CA ALA A 80 -9.98 19.44 -64.74
C ALA A 80 -8.52 19.02 -64.52
N LEU A 81 -7.59 19.54 -65.34
CA LEU A 81 -6.16 19.30 -65.17
C LEU A 81 -5.63 19.92 -63.86
N LYS A 82 -6.06 21.14 -63.54
CA LYS A 82 -5.70 21.82 -62.28
C LYS A 82 -6.19 21.04 -61.06
N VAL A 83 -7.45 20.60 -61.08
CA VAL A 83 -8.03 19.74 -60.03
C VAL A 83 -7.23 18.46 -59.87
N HIS A 84 -6.96 17.76 -60.97
CA HIS A 84 -6.21 16.51 -60.93
C HIS A 84 -4.81 16.70 -60.31
N PHE A 85 -4.10 17.75 -60.73
CA PHE A 85 -2.76 18.04 -60.21
C PHE A 85 -2.78 18.40 -58.72
N GLU A 86 -3.68 19.30 -58.29
CA GLU A 86 -3.80 19.67 -56.88
C GLU A 86 -4.19 18.46 -56.01
N LEU A 87 -5.15 17.64 -56.44
CA LEU A 87 -5.54 16.44 -55.72
C LEU A 87 -4.37 15.45 -55.61
N GLN A 88 -3.64 15.21 -56.70
CA GLN A 88 -2.48 14.32 -56.68
C GLN A 88 -1.35 14.86 -55.80
N HIS A 89 -1.14 16.18 -55.78
CA HIS A 89 -0.11 16.82 -54.99
C HIS A 89 -0.45 16.82 -53.48
N HIS A 90 -1.72 17.01 -53.13
CA HIS A 90 -2.16 17.08 -51.74
C HIS A 90 -2.52 15.72 -51.13
N ALA A 91 -2.82 14.69 -51.94
CA ALA A 91 -3.17 13.36 -51.46
C ALA A 91 -2.11 12.72 -50.53
N PRO A 92 -0.79 12.79 -50.81
CA PRO A 92 0.23 12.27 -49.89
C PRO A 92 0.24 13.01 -48.55
N ARG A 93 0.14 14.34 -48.57
CA ARG A 93 0.09 15.15 -47.34
C ARG A 93 -1.14 14.85 -46.50
N LEU A 94 -2.31 14.69 -47.13
CA LEU A 94 -3.54 14.28 -46.45
C LEU A 94 -3.40 12.88 -45.84
N LYS A 95 -2.77 11.96 -46.58
CA LYS A 95 -2.49 10.61 -46.07
C LYS A 95 -1.57 10.65 -44.84
N GLU A 96 -0.50 11.44 -44.88
CA GLU A 96 0.39 11.64 -43.72
C GLU A 96 -0.36 12.20 -42.50
N ILE A 97 -1.23 13.20 -42.70
CA ILE A 97 -2.06 13.76 -41.61
C ILE A 97 -2.99 12.68 -41.04
N VAL A 98 -3.66 11.91 -41.90
CA VAL A 98 -4.57 10.84 -41.47
C VAL A 98 -3.82 9.75 -40.72
N ASP A 99 -2.64 9.35 -41.20
CA ASP A 99 -1.82 8.32 -40.56
C ASP A 99 -1.25 8.80 -39.22
N ASP A 100 -0.85 10.07 -39.10
CA ASP A 100 -0.46 10.71 -37.84
C ASP A 100 -1.62 10.70 -36.84
N LEU A 101 -2.79 11.19 -37.25
CA LEU A 101 -3.99 11.20 -36.40
C LEU A 101 -4.38 9.79 -35.94
N ARG A 102 -4.29 8.78 -36.82
CA ARG A 102 -4.51 7.37 -36.46
C ARG A 102 -3.49 6.86 -35.46
N SER A 103 -2.22 7.26 -35.58
CA SER A 103 -1.17 6.86 -34.64
C SER A 103 -1.38 7.46 -33.25
N ARG A 104 -1.77 8.74 -33.20
CA ARG A 104 -2.10 9.47 -31.97
C ARG A 104 -3.33 8.87 -31.30
N LEU A 105 -4.36 8.54 -32.06
CA LEU A 105 -5.56 7.88 -31.54
C LEU A 105 -5.21 6.55 -30.86
N ARG A 106 -4.43 5.68 -31.52
CA ARG A 106 -3.98 4.40 -30.94
C ARG A 106 -3.17 4.59 -29.65
N ASN A 107 -2.33 5.63 -29.58
CA ASN A 107 -1.56 5.94 -28.38
C ASN A 107 -2.47 6.34 -27.22
N VAL A 108 -3.48 7.17 -27.49
CA VAL A 108 -4.47 7.58 -26.49
C VAL A 108 -5.30 6.39 -26.02
N GLU A 109 -5.78 5.53 -26.93
CA GLU A 109 -6.51 4.30 -26.58
C GLU A 109 -5.67 3.36 -25.70
N GLN A 110 -4.39 3.20 -26.00
CA GLN A 110 -3.48 2.39 -25.18
C GLN A 110 -3.28 2.98 -23.77
N LYS A 111 -3.10 4.30 -23.67
CA LYS A 111 -2.99 5.00 -22.37
C LYS A 111 -4.27 4.87 -21.57
N LEU A 112 -5.43 5.02 -22.23
CA LEU A 112 -6.74 4.88 -21.62
C LEU A 112 -6.93 3.46 -21.06
N SER A 113 -6.60 2.42 -21.84
CA SER A 113 -6.62 1.03 -21.34
C SER A 113 -5.69 0.80 -20.15
N HIS A 114 -4.53 1.47 -20.10
CA HIS A 114 -3.63 1.38 -18.96
C HIS A 114 -4.22 2.07 -17.71
N ILE A 115 -4.86 3.21 -17.88
CA ILE A 115 -5.54 3.94 -16.81
C ILE A 115 -6.70 3.11 -16.24
N GLU A 116 -7.54 2.51 -17.10
CA GLU A 116 -8.64 1.63 -16.67
C GLU A 116 -8.15 0.47 -15.79
N LYS A 117 -7.06 -0.21 -16.20
CA LYS A 117 -6.46 -1.28 -15.39
C LYS A 117 -5.89 -0.79 -14.05
N ASN A 118 -5.39 0.45 -14.00
CA ASN A 118 -4.90 1.03 -12.77
C ASN A 118 -6.05 1.49 -11.87
N GLN A 119 -7.17 1.91 -12.45
CA GLN A 119 -8.37 2.29 -11.72
C GLN A 119 -8.92 1.10 -10.93
N GLU A 120 -9.04 -0.08 -11.56
CA GLU A 120 -9.47 -1.32 -10.89
C GLU A 120 -8.59 -1.63 -9.65
N LYS A 121 -7.27 -1.54 -9.80
CA LYS A 121 -6.33 -1.75 -8.67
C LYS A 121 -6.46 -0.72 -7.56
N ILE A 122 -6.83 0.52 -7.89
CA ILE A 122 -7.04 1.57 -6.89
C ILE A 122 -8.35 1.30 -6.16
N GLU A 123 -9.39 0.85 -6.87
CA GLU A 123 -10.67 0.45 -6.29
C GLU A 123 -10.49 -0.71 -5.29
N ASP A 124 -9.76 -1.77 -5.66
CA ASP A 124 -9.42 -2.87 -4.74
C ASP A 124 -8.71 -2.38 -3.45
N ARG A 125 -7.79 -1.41 -3.59
CA ARG A 125 -7.06 -0.84 -2.46
C ARG A 125 -7.95 0.03 -1.58
N ILE A 126 -8.92 0.72 -2.18
CA ILE A 126 -9.91 1.52 -1.48
C ILE A 126 -10.83 0.60 -0.68
N ASP A 127 -11.32 -0.47 -1.30
CA ASP A 127 -12.18 -1.46 -0.64
C ASP A 127 -11.46 -2.12 0.54
N HIS A 128 -10.22 -2.58 0.35
CA HIS A 128 -9.42 -3.10 1.46
C HIS A 128 -9.15 -2.07 2.56
N ALA A 129 -8.95 -0.79 2.21
CA ALA A 129 -8.78 0.25 3.20
C ALA A 129 -10.07 0.48 4.01
N PHE A 130 -11.24 0.39 3.37
CA PHE A 130 -12.53 0.45 4.05
C PHE A 130 -12.76 -0.75 4.98
N GLU A 131 -12.49 -1.97 4.53
CA GLU A 131 -12.57 -3.18 5.36
C GLU A 131 -11.65 -3.07 6.60
N PHE A 132 -10.41 -2.62 6.38
CA PHE A 132 -9.45 -2.42 7.44
C PHE A 132 -9.90 -1.33 8.42
N GLN A 133 -10.45 -0.22 7.91
CA GLN A 133 -11.00 0.85 8.73
C GLN A 133 -12.18 0.36 9.57
N GLU A 134 -13.11 -0.41 9.00
CA GLU A 134 -14.23 -1.00 9.74
C GLU A 134 -13.73 -1.91 10.86
N ASN A 135 -12.72 -2.75 10.58
CA ASN A 135 -12.08 -3.59 11.58
C ASN A 135 -11.47 -2.76 12.73
N LEU A 136 -10.72 -1.71 12.39
CA LEU A 136 -10.15 -0.80 13.39
C LEU A 136 -11.23 -0.11 14.22
N GLU A 137 -12.33 0.30 13.61
CA GLU A 137 -13.46 0.92 14.31
C GLU A 137 -14.17 -0.06 15.25
N MET A 138 -14.38 -1.30 14.83
CA MET A 138 -14.90 -2.36 15.70
C MET A 138 -13.97 -2.60 16.89
N ARG A 139 -12.68 -2.80 16.61
CA ARG A 139 -11.68 -3.06 17.64
C ARG A 139 -11.52 -1.87 18.60
N SER A 140 -11.60 -0.64 18.10
CA SER A 140 -11.61 0.57 18.92
C SER A 140 -12.83 0.63 19.84
N ARG A 141 -14.01 0.25 19.33
CA ARG A 141 -15.23 0.12 20.15
C ARG A 141 -15.05 -0.95 21.23
N ASP A 142 -14.50 -2.11 20.91
CA ASP A 142 -14.25 -3.19 21.86
C ASP A 142 -13.27 -2.76 22.96
N LEU A 143 -12.16 -2.10 22.58
CA LEU A 143 -11.19 -1.56 23.53
C LEU A 143 -11.80 -0.54 24.49
N ARG A 144 -12.75 0.29 24.03
CA ARG A 144 -13.50 1.20 24.91
C ARG A 144 -14.44 0.48 25.88
N ASN A 145 -14.88 -0.72 25.51
CA ASN A 145 -15.80 -1.54 26.30
C ASN A 145 -15.09 -2.56 27.21
N LEU A 146 -13.75 -2.68 27.13
CA LEU A 146 -12.99 -3.59 28.00
C LEU A 146 -13.14 -3.25 29.48
N PRO A 147 -13.41 -4.24 30.35
CA PRO A 147 -13.44 -4.03 31.79
C PRO A 147 -12.03 -3.63 32.27
N GLY A 148 -11.93 -2.43 32.85
CA GLY A 148 -10.67 -1.82 33.30
C GLY A 148 -10.19 -0.61 32.48
N ALA A 149 -10.68 -0.43 31.24
CA ALA A 149 -10.35 0.75 30.42
C ALA A 149 -11.04 2.03 30.95
N ARG A 150 -12.24 1.89 31.51
CA ARG A 150 -12.84 2.93 32.36
C ARG A 150 -12.10 2.89 33.69
N LYS A 151 -11.21 3.87 33.92
CA LYS A 151 -10.45 4.05 35.16
C LYS A 151 -11.42 4.19 36.35
N LYS A 152 -11.87 3.06 36.90
CA LYS A 152 -12.33 3.04 38.28
C LYS A 152 -11.09 3.32 39.13
N PRO A 153 -11.10 4.34 40.01
CA PRO A 153 -9.99 4.51 40.93
C PRO A 153 -9.84 3.21 41.72
N LEU A 154 -8.59 2.75 41.86
CA LEU A 154 -8.26 1.52 42.61
C LEU A 154 -8.96 1.57 43.96
N SER A 155 -9.66 0.49 44.31
CA SER A 155 -10.20 0.27 45.64
C SER A 155 -9.07 0.30 46.67
N LYS A 156 -9.37 0.60 47.94
CA LYS A 156 -8.38 0.64 49.01
C LYS A 156 -7.60 -0.68 49.09
N ALA A 157 -8.30 -1.82 49.04
CA ALA A 157 -7.69 -3.15 49.02
C ALA A 157 -6.76 -3.38 47.81
N GLU A 158 -7.11 -2.84 46.64
CA GLU A 158 -6.29 -2.97 45.43
C GLU A 158 -5.02 -2.10 45.51
N LYS A 159 -5.09 -0.93 46.15
CA LYS A 159 -3.91 -0.08 46.40
C LYS A 159 -2.95 -0.74 47.38
N ASP A 160 -3.49 -1.29 48.47
CA ASP A 160 -2.70 -1.98 49.49
C ASP A 160 -2.02 -3.21 48.88
N PHE A 161 -2.76 -4.04 48.13
CA PHE A 161 -2.20 -5.19 47.41
C PHE A 161 -1.14 -4.79 46.38
N LYS A 162 -1.35 -3.69 45.65
CA LYS A 162 -0.33 -3.16 44.73
C LYS A 162 0.95 -2.75 45.46
N SER A 163 0.82 -2.07 46.60
CA SER A 163 2.00 -1.67 47.40
C SER A 163 2.78 -2.86 47.93
N GLU A 164 2.09 -3.97 48.24
CA GLU A 164 2.70 -5.23 48.65
C GLU A 164 3.48 -5.87 47.50
N LEU A 165 2.88 -5.94 46.30
CA LEU A 165 3.56 -6.43 45.09
C LEU A 165 4.78 -5.58 44.71
N ASP A 166 4.65 -4.25 44.78
CA ASP A 166 5.75 -3.33 44.52
C ASP A 166 6.90 -3.57 45.53
N GLY A 167 6.58 -3.84 46.80
CA GLY A 167 7.53 -4.25 47.84
C GLY A 167 8.26 -5.56 47.54
N PHE A 168 7.54 -6.59 47.12
CA PHE A 168 8.13 -7.88 46.70
C PHE A 168 9.09 -7.71 45.51
N SER A 169 8.69 -6.87 44.54
CA SER A 169 9.48 -6.68 43.32
C SER A 169 10.78 -5.91 43.54
N GLY A 170 10.74 -4.83 44.33
CA GLY A 170 11.89 -3.92 44.48
C GLY A 170 12.89 -4.32 45.56
N MET A 171 12.53 -5.18 46.51
CA MET A 171 13.42 -5.53 47.63
C MET A 171 13.66 -7.04 47.73
N GLU A 172 12.61 -7.85 47.76
CA GLU A 172 12.76 -9.27 48.07
C GLU A 172 13.29 -10.07 46.88
N LEU A 173 12.76 -9.84 45.68
CA LEU A 173 13.22 -10.54 44.48
C LEU A 173 14.66 -10.18 44.11
N ASP A 174 15.05 -8.92 44.26
CA ASP A 174 16.41 -8.48 43.98
C ASP A 174 17.42 -8.98 45.02
N ALA A 175 17.02 -9.04 46.30
CA ALA A 175 17.83 -9.68 47.35
C ALA A 175 18.00 -11.19 47.08
N LEU A 176 16.93 -11.88 46.69
CA LEU A 176 16.98 -13.30 46.34
C LEU A 176 17.87 -13.56 45.12
N ARG A 177 17.74 -12.75 44.05
CA ARG A 177 18.63 -12.81 42.88
C ARG A 177 20.09 -12.60 43.28
N SER A 178 20.38 -11.60 44.10
CA SER A 178 21.73 -11.34 44.61
C SER A 178 22.28 -12.50 45.44
N SER A 179 21.44 -13.11 46.28
CA SER A 179 21.81 -14.29 47.07
C SER A 179 22.12 -15.50 46.19
N LEU A 180 21.35 -15.69 45.12
CA LEU A 180 21.50 -16.79 44.19
C LEU A 180 22.78 -16.61 43.36
N GLU A 181 23.04 -15.40 42.88
CA GLU A 181 24.29 -15.04 42.20
C GLU A 181 25.51 -15.25 43.11
N ALA A 182 25.43 -14.84 44.37
CA ALA A 182 26.50 -15.06 45.35
C ALA A 182 26.75 -16.56 45.61
N LEU A 183 25.69 -17.37 45.67
CA LEU A 183 25.78 -18.81 45.86
C LEU A 183 26.34 -19.50 44.60
N GLU A 184 25.92 -19.08 43.41
CA GLU A 184 26.46 -19.54 42.14
C GLU A 184 27.94 -19.19 42.01
N ALA A 185 28.34 -17.98 42.41
CA ALA A 185 29.74 -17.57 42.45
C ALA A 185 30.56 -18.45 43.41
N ARG A 186 30.03 -18.75 44.61
CA ARG A 186 30.66 -19.68 45.56
C ARG A 186 30.76 -21.09 45.02
N LEU A 187 29.71 -21.59 44.37
CA LEU A 187 29.69 -22.91 43.75
C LEU A 187 30.74 -22.99 42.63
N LYS A 188 30.78 -21.99 41.73
CA LYS A 188 31.79 -21.90 40.68
C LYS A 188 33.20 -21.87 41.26
N ARG A 189 33.43 -21.15 42.37
CA ARG A 189 34.72 -21.16 43.09
C ARG A 189 35.04 -22.53 43.69
N HIS A 190 34.05 -23.22 44.28
CA HIS A 190 34.25 -24.56 44.84
C HIS A 190 34.53 -25.61 43.76
N VAL A 191 33.83 -25.54 42.62
CA VAL A 191 33.99 -26.46 41.48
C VAL A 191 35.31 -26.19 40.73
N ARG A 192 35.74 -24.92 40.65
CA ARG A 192 37.00 -24.53 39.99
C ARG A 192 38.21 -24.54 40.93
N SER A 193 38.01 -24.67 42.24
CA SER A 193 39.10 -24.87 43.19
C SER A 193 39.64 -26.29 42.98
N PRO A 194 40.91 -26.46 42.58
CA PRO A 194 41.50 -27.78 42.51
C PRO A 194 41.53 -28.30 43.94
N GLN A 195 40.88 -29.44 44.21
CA GLN A 195 40.98 -30.28 45.42
C GLN A 195 42.21 -30.01 46.32
N GLN A 196 42.23 -28.90 47.03
CA GLN A 196 43.34 -28.48 47.86
C GLN A 196 42.73 -27.95 49.14
N GLN A 197 42.43 -28.89 50.03
CA GLN A 197 43.17 -29.05 51.29
C GLN A 197 42.39 -29.79 52.39
N LEU A 198 41.28 -30.49 52.11
CA LEU A 198 40.57 -31.21 53.18
C LEU A 198 40.06 -32.62 52.84
N MET A 199 40.89 -33.49 52.29
CA MET A 199 40.72 -34.96 52.41
C MET A 199 42.07 -35.69 52.29
N LYS A 200 43.06 -35.31 53.10
CA LYS A 200 44.20 -36.19 53.46
C LYS A 200 44.03 -36.71 54.89
N ARG A 201 42.79 -37.00 55.30
CA ARG A 201 42.53 -37.91 56.42
C ARG A 201 42.30 -39.29 55.80
N PRO A 202 42.93 -40.36 56.31
CA PRO A 202 42.62 -41.69 55.84
C PRO A 202 41.11 -41.88 55.99
N LYS A 203 40.46 -42.31 54.92
CA LYS A 203 39.10 -42.83 54.97
C LYS A 203 39.16 -44.04 55.89
N ASN A 204 38.93 -43.84 57.19
CA ASN A 204 38.32 -44.89 57.99
C ASN A 204 36.98 -45.10 57.30
N VAL A 205 36.91 -46.19 56.53
CA VAL A 205 35.66 -46.71 56.01
C VAL A 205 34.83 -46.96 57.26
N VAL A 206 33.98 -46.00 57.60
CA VAL A 206 33.02 -46.12 58.69
C VAL A 206 32.26 -47.40 58.38
N GLN A 207 32.38 -48.38 59.27
CA GLN A 207 31.76 -49.68 59.05
C GLN A 207 30.25 -49.46 58.94
N GLU A 208 29.61 -50.12 57.98
CA GLU A 208 28.15 -50.06 57.74
C GLU A 208 27.36 -50.27 59.05
N ASP A 209 27.94 -51.03 59.97
CA ASP A 209 27.43 -51.31 61.31
C ASP A 209 27.38 -50.07 62.22
N GLU A 210 28.38 -49.19 62.16
CA GLU A 210 28.38 -47.92 62.91
C GLU A 210 27.32 -46.95 62.36
N ILE A 211 27.17 -46.91 61.03
CA ILE A 211 26.12 -46.12 60.35
C ILE A 211 24.74 -46.66 60.72
N SER A 212 24.58 -47.99 60.76
CA SER A 212 23.35 -48.65 61.16
C SER A 212 23.01 -48.39 62.63
N LYS A 213 24.00 -48.42 63.52
CA LYS A 213 23.84 -48.04 64.94
C LYS A 213 23.48 -46.58 65.11
N LEU A 214 24.05 -45.69 64.29
CA LEU A 214 23.71 -44.27 64.28
C LEU A 214 22.28 -44.04 63.78
N ARG A 215 21.87 -44.70 62.68
CA ARG A 215 20.49 -44.66 62.17
C ARG A 215 19.48 -45.19 63.18
N SER A 216 19.79 -46.29 63.86
CA SER A 216 18.95 -46.84 64.94
C SER A 216 18.83 -45.88 66.12
N SER A 217 19.95 -45.28 66.56
CA SER A 217 19.97 -44.26 67.61
C SER A 217 19.17 -43.01 67.23
N LEU A 218 19.28 -42.57 65.97
CA LEU A 218 18.51 -41.45 65.43
C LEU A 218 17.01 -41.77 65.38
N GLY A 219 16.64 -42.99 65.00
CA GLY A 219 15.25 -43.46 65.03
C GLY A 219 14.65 -43.45 66.44
N LYS A 220 15.42 -43.92 67.44
CA LYS A 220 15.01 -43.85 68.85
C LYS A 220 14.84 -42.41 69.33
N LEU A 221 15.78 -41.53 68.99
CA LEU A 221 15.71 -40.12 69.36
C LEU A 221 14.51 -39.43 68.70
N ALA A 222 14.22 -39.72 67.43
CA ALA A 222 13.06 -39.20 66.72
C ALA A 222 11.75 -39.64 67.39
N LEU A 223 11.66 -40.90 67.84
CA LEU A 223 10.51 -41.41 68.57
C LEU A 223 10.32 -40.68 69.90
N VAL A 224 11.37 -40.57 70.72
CA VAL A 224 11.35 -39.82 71.98
C VAL A 224 10.99 -38.36 71.75
N ASN A 225 11.50 -37.72 70.70
CA ASN A 225 11.18 -36.34 70.38
C ASN A 225 9.70 -36.20 70.01
N SER A 226 9.14 -37.11 69.21
CA SER A 226 7.72 -37.11 68.85
C SER A 226 6.81 -37.32 70.07
N GLU A 227 7.21 -38.17 71.02
CA GLU A 227 6.49 -38.34 72.27
C GLU A 227 6.57 -37.10 73.16
N ASN A 228 7.74 -36.47 73.24
CA ASN A 228 7.93 -35.23 73.99
C ASN A 228 7.12 -34.09 73.38
N THR A 229 7.06 -33.95 72.06
CA THR A 229 6.19 -32.97 71.38
C THR A 229 4.73 -33.18 71.78
N LYS A 230 4.23 -34.42 71.78
CA LYS A 230 2.85 -34.72 72.22
C LYS A 230 2.63 -34.37 73.69
N LYS A 231 3.59 -34.68 74.57
CA LYS A 231 3.51 -34.31 76.00
C LYS A 231 3.47 -32.79 76.17
N VAL A 232 4.27 -32.05 75.40
CA VAL A 232 4.27 -30.58 75.41
C VAL A 232 2.94 -30.03 74.92
N GLU A 233 2.38 -30.54 73.81
CA GLU A 233 1.05 -30.13 73.32
C GLU A 233 -0.04 -30.35 74.37
N VAL A 234 -0.01 -31.48 75.09
CA VAL A 234 -0.94 -31.74 76.20
C VAL A 234 -0.73 -30.72 77.32
N ILE A 235 0.51 -30.45 77.72
CA ILE A 235 0.81 -29.44 78.74
C ILE A 235 0.34 -28.04 78.30
N GLU A 236 0.62 -27.64 77.06
CA GLU A 236 0.18 -26.35 76.51
C GLU A 236 -1.33 -26.22 76.47
N SER A 237 -2.05 -27.29 76.10
CA SER A 237 -3.52 -27.27 76.11
C SER A 237 -4.08 -27.13 77.53
N VAL A 238 -3.50 -27.83 78.52
CA VAL A 238 -3.88 -27.73 79.94
C VAL A 238 -3.57 -26.33 80.48
N LEU A 239 -2.39 -25.77 80.17
CA LEU A 239 -2.02 -24.40 80.57
C LEU A 239 -2.94 -23.36 79.94
N ARG A 240 -3.25 -23.47 78.63
CA ARG A 240 -4.22 -22.58 77.98
C ARG A 240 -5.58 -22.65 78.66
N THR A 241 -6.03 -23.83 79.11
CA THR A 241 -7.31 -23.94 79.85
C THR A 241 -7.24 -23.39 81.27
N CYS A 242 -6.10 -23.50 81.97
CA CYS A 242 -5.90 -22.90 83.30
C CYS A 242 -5.76 -21.38 83.25
N ASP A 243 -5.02 -20.83 82.28
CA ASP A 243 -4.86 -19.37 82.09
C ASP A 243 -6.20 -18.68 81.74
N ILE A 244 -7.16 -19.42 81.18
CA ILE A 244 -8.53 -18.95 80.90
C ILE A 244 -9.43 -19.07 82.14
N SER A 245 -9.11 -19.96 83.08
CA SER A 245 -9.89 -20.17 84.31
C SER A 245 -9.47 -19.24 85.47
N ASP A 246 -8.26 -18.67 85.43
CA ASP A 246 -7.73 -17.73 86.44
C ASP A 246 -7.85 -16.24 86.03
N ARG A 247 -8.72 -15.92 85.05
CA ARG A 247 -9.17 -14.56 84.72
C ARG A 247 -10.66 -14.38 85.00
#